data_AF-A0AAI9TKP7-F1
#
_entry.id   AF-A0AAI9TKP7-F1
#
_cell.length_a   1.000
_cell.length_b   1.000
_cell.length_c   1.000
_cell.angle_alpha   90.00
_cell.angle_beta   90.00
_cell.angle_gamma   90.00
#
_symmetry.space_group_name_H-M   'P 1'
#
loop_
_entity.id
_entity.type
_entity.pdbx_description
1 polymer ?
#
loop_
_entity_poly.entity_id
_entity_poly.type
_entity_poly.pdbx_seq_one_letter_code
_entity_poly.pdbx_strand_id
1 'polypeptide(L)'
;MDNGCEVFAKLPNPNAGAARFTIASEVATRKLLSEVLKAPVPRVLAWSFDAASNHVGAEYIIEEKAHGVRLGSVWTQWPRNAKLQLITQLIDIQNTLANVTFDMHGCIYFRDDLRALGEEPEEANIQSATASIPGIFAIGPLTTGELWNGVRSGMNLDRGPWNDPSDYTLALSRNEIAYIKSYAITRMNYYRSLNTQEHPEGGLALLTQYMKVAPYLIPQSTNEAVCNEVASNNVLTHPDLHLDNIFVDPETLQITRIVDWQSAFVAPLFYHADVPRMCTHRGHLREGWVVPERSEEFDTLSAEEQRKIDDDLESQVLHKYYEAQMYKRSPRYCFTNEDVELHSKEEENINGVGKLLTLFRDEFMLPVGGMVEPKDYEIAQKNNRKFKDIFIGLAKDDEEKELFTKLWPYQEPADTEGL
;
A
#
# COMPACT_ATOMS: atom_id res chain seq x y z
N MET A 1 -20.72 6.11 -26.14
CA MET A 1 -20.74 5.16 -27.27
C MET A 1 -22.18 5.05 -27.79
N ASP A 2 -22.40 4.69 -29.05
CA ASP A 2 -23.76 4.62 -29.65
C ASP A 2 -24.68 3.58 -28.96
N ASN A 3 -24.10 2.69 -28.14
CA ASN A 3 -24.81 1.72 -27.30
C ASN A 3 -25.10 2.21 -25.87
N GLY A 4 -24.85 3.49 -25.56
CA GLY A 4 -25.04 4.06 -24.22
C GLY A 4 -23.93 3.75 -23.21
N CYS A 5 -22.91 2.94 -23.58
CA CYS A 5 -21.78 2.70 -22.71
C CYS A 5 -20.89 3.95 -22.57
N GLU A 6 -20.45 4.19 -21.35
CA GLU A 6 -19.43 5.18 -21.02
C GLU A 6 -18.04 4.53 -21.04
N VAL A 7 -17.08 5.24 -21.61
CA VAL A 7 -15.67 4.84 -21.64
C VAL A 7 -14.84 5.98 -21.09
N PHE A 8 -13.69 5.64 -20.53
CA PHE A 8 -12.68 6.60 -20.14
C PHE A 8 -11.58 6.62 -21.19
N ALA A 9 -11.12 7.81 -21.58
CA ALA A 9 -10.01 7.99 -22.49
C ALA A 9 -8.87 8.69 -21.75
N LYS A 10 -7.75 8.00 -21.59
CA LYS A 10 -6.51 8.50 -21.01
C LYS A 10 -5.59 8.95 -22.14
N LEU A 11 -5.13 10.19 -22.06
CA LEU A 11 -4.10 10.77 -22.92
C LEU A 11 -2.85 11.06 -22.07
N PRO A 12 -1.63 10.90 -22.61
CA PRO A 12 -0.40 11.18 -21.90
C PRO A 12 -0.38 12.63 -21.40
N ASN A 13 0.00 12.80 -20.14
CA ASN A 13 0.42 14.11 -19.66
C ASN A 13 1.81 14.40 -20.27
N PRO A 14 2.03 15.57 -20.91
CA PRO A 14 3.34 15.93 -21.46
C PRO A 14 4.50 15.86 -20.45
N ASN A 15 4.20 15.89 -19.15
CA ASN A 15 5.17 15.78 -18.07
C ASN A 15 5.38 14.34 -17.54
N ALA A 16 4.69 13.34 -18.08
CA ALA A 16 4.73 11.94 -17.62
C ALA A 16 5.90 11.11 -18.19
N GLY A 17 6.90 11.76 -18.81
CA GLY A 17 8.09 11.09 -19.34
C GLY A 17 7.89 10.53 -20.74
N ALA A 18 8.36 9.30 -20.96
CA ALA A 18 8.37 8.67 -22.28
C ALA A 18 7.00 8.06 -22.64
N ALA A 19 6.12 8.89 -23.21
CA ALA A 19 4.73 8.53 -23.53
C ALA A 19 4.57 7.15 -24.19
N ARG A 20 5.41 6.83 -25.19
CA ARG A 20 5.39 5.54 -25.89
C ARG A 20 5.64 4.35 -24.94
N PHE A 21 6.69 4.42 -24.13
CA PHE A 21 7.02 3.37 -23.16
C PHE A 21 5.98 3.29 -22.05
N THR A 22 5.53 4.44 -21.52
CA THR A 22 4.52 4.50 -20.45
C THR A 22 3.21 3.84 -20.86
N ILE A 23 2.71 4.11 -22.07
CA ILE A 23 1.45 3.53 -22.56
C ILE A 23 1.60 2.04 -22.85
N ALA A 24 2.70 1.63 -23.51
CA ALA A 24 2.96 0.21 -23.77
C ALA A 24 3.05 -0.61 -22.46
N SER A 25 3.77 -0.08 -21.47
CA SER A 25 3.93 -0.72 -20.16
C SER A 25 2.63 -0.80 -19.37
N GLU A 26 1.89 0.32 -19.28
CA GLU A 26 0.63 0.38 -18.53
C GLU A 26 -0.41 -0.61 -19.08
N VAL A 27 -0.53 -0.71 -20.41
CA VAL A 27 -1.47 -1.63 -21.04
C VAL A 27 -1.09 -3.08 -20.78
N ALA A 28 0.18 -3.45 -20.97
CA ALA A 28 0.65 -4.81 -20.72
C ALA A 28 0.45 -5.21 -19.25
N THR A 29 0.79 -4.32 -18.33
CA THR A 29 0.55 -4.50 -16.88
C THR A 29 -0.93 -4.75 -16.61
N ARG A 30 -1.82 -3.91 -17.14
CA ARG A 30 -3.27 -4.05 -16.89
C ARG A 30 -3.89 -5.28 -17.55
N LYS A 31 -3.32 -5.73 -18.68
CA LYS A 31 -3.71 -6.99 -19.33
C LYS A 31 -3.30 -8.20 -18.48
N LEU A 32 -2.09 -8.21 -17.91
CA LEU A 32 -1.69 -9.21 -16.92
C LEU A 32 -2.65 -9.21 -15.72
N LEU A 33 -2.90 -8.04 -15.14
CA LEU A 33 -3.76 -7.88 -13.97
C LEU A 33 -5.20 -8.39 -14.20
N SER A 34 -5.84 -7.95 -15.28
CA SER A 34 -7.24 -8.27 -15.56
C SER A 34 -7.45 -9.68 -16.13
N GLU A 35 -6.63 -10.08 -17.10
CA GLU A 35 -6.86 -11.31 -17.85
C GLU A 35 -6.23 -12.54 -17.18
N VAL A 36 -5.11 -12.36 -16.49
CA VAL A 36 -4.37 -13.46 -15.86
C VAL A 36 -4.64 -13.52 -14.35
N LEU A 37 -4.44 -12.40 -13.64
CA LEU A 37 -4.55 -12.38 -12.18
C LEU A 37 -5.96 -12.12 -11.65
N LYS A 38 -6.89 -11.77 -12.54
CA LYS A 38 -8.29 -11.43 -12.21
C LYS A 38 -8.40 -10.30 -11.17
N ALA A 39 -7.40 -9.43 -11.11
CA ALA A 39 -7.42 -8.26 -10.25
C ALA A 39 -8.50 -7.26 -10.73
N PRO A 40 -9.15 -6.53 -9.81
CA PRO A 40 -10.22 -5.59 -10.16
C PRO A 40 -9.63 -4.33 -10.79
N VAL A 41 -9.32 -4.35 -12.08
CA VAL A 41 -8.83 -3.18 -12.83
C VAL A 41 -9.75 -2.89 -14.02
N PRO A 42 -9.90 -1.63 -14.48
CA PRO A 42 -10.74 -1.35 -15.63
C PRO A 42 -10.19 -2.05 -16.88
N ARG A 43 -11.07 -2.64 -17.68
CA ARG A 43 -10.65 -3.36 -18.89
C ARG A 43 -10.21 -2.37 -19.96
N VAL A 44 -9.01 -2.58 -20.50
CA VAL A 44 -8.50 -1.84 -21.66
C VAL A 44 -9.25 -2.33 -22.91
N LEU A 45 -9.85 -1.39 -23.64
CA LEU A 45 -10.67 -1.62 -24.83
C LEU A 45 -9.91 -1.32 -26.12
N ALA A 46 -9.12 -0.26 -26.13
CA ALA A 46 -8.24 0.11 -27.23
C ALA A 46 -7.07 0.95 -26.71
N TRP A 47 -5.94 0.94 -27.40
CA TRP A 47 -4.80 1.78 -27.07
C TRP A 47 -3.95 2.03 -28.32
N SER A 48 -3.10 3.04 -28.25
CA SER A 48 -1.98 3.21 -29.17
C SER A 48 -0.85 3.89 -28.42
N PHE A 49 0.36 3.35 -28.53
CA PHE A 49 1.58 3.99 -28.02
C PHE A 49 2.36 4.69 -29.13
N ASP A 50 1.82 4.78 -30.35
CA ASP A 50 2.46 5.43 -31.49
C ASP A 50 1.53 6.49 -32.06
N ALA A 51 1.77 7.73 -31.66
CA ALA A 51 1.04 8.90 -32.11
C ALA A 51 1.08 9.10 -33.64
N ALA A 52 2.15 8.65 -34.31
CA ALA A 52 2.32 8.87 -35.74
C ALA A 52 1.49 7.91 -36.61
N SER A 53 1.15 6.73 -36.09
CA SER A 53 0.39 5.71 -36.83
C SER A 53 -1.12 5.75 -36.59
N ASN A 54 -1.62 6.63 -35.71
CA ASN A 54 -3.03 6.68 -35.35
C ASN A 54 -3.69 8.05 -35.63
N HIS A 55 -5.00 8.03 -35.88
CA HIS A 55 -5.76 9.24 -36.27
C HIS A 55 -5.94 10.27 -35.14
N VAL A 56 -5.69 9.90 -33.88
CA VAL A 56 -5.79 10.81 -32.73
C VAL A 56 -4.58 11.75 -32.69
N GLY A 57 -3.44 11.34 -33.26
CA GLY A 57 -2.20 12.11 -33.25
C GLY A 57 -1.53 12.16 -31.87
N ALA A 58 -1.90 11.24 -30.98
CA ALA A 58 -1.35 11.11 -29.64
C ALA A 58 -1.39 9.63 -29.23
N GLU A 59 -0.55 9.24 -28.27
CA GLU A 59 -0.75 7.97 -27.57
C GLU A 59 -2.03 8.03 -26.73
N TYR A 60 -2.68 6.91 -26.50
CA TYR A 60 -3.92 6.87 -25.71
C TYR A 60 -4.21 5.48 -25.16
N ILE A 61 -5.05 5.45 -24.13
CA ILE A 61 -5.75 4.25 -23.65
C ILE A 61 -7.24 4.57 -23.57
N ILE A 62 -8.08 3.73 -24.17
CA ILE A 62 -9.53 3.73 -24.03
C ILE A 62 -9.90 2.51 -23.20
N GLU A 63 -10.70 2.72 -22.16
CA GLU A 63 -11.05 1.70 -21.19
C GLU A 63 -12.50 1.81 -20.71
N GLU A 64 -12.96 0.77 -20.03
CA GLU A 64 -14.23 0.82 -19.30
C GLU A 64 -14.18 1.87 -18.19
N LYS A 65 -15.27 2.62 -18.02
CA LYS A 65 -15.41 3.49 -16.86
C LYS A 65 -15.43 2.64 -15.58
N ALA A 66 -14.58 3.00 -14.61
CA ALA A 66 -14.62 2.38 -13.29
C ALA A 66 -15.99 2.62 -12.63
N HIS A 67 -16.65 1.55 -12.20
CA HIS A 67 -17.95 1.63 -11.53
C HIS A 67 -17.77 1.80 -10.02
N GLY A 68 -18.80 2.33 -9.36
CA GLY A 68 -18.73 2.72 -7.95
C GLY A 68 -18.28 4.16 -7.77
N VAL A 69 -17.88 4.51 -6.55
CA VAL A 69 -17.39 5.83 -6.15
C VAL A 69 -15.94 5.75 -5.71
N ARG A 70 -15.19 6.85 -5.83
CA ARG A 70 -13.83 6.94 -5.29
C ARG A 70 -13.88 6.77 -3.78
N LEU A 71 -13.02 5.92 -3.22
CA LEU A 71 -12.96 5.65 -1.79
C LEU A 71 -12.74 6.94 -1.00
N GLY A 72 -11.92 7.87 -1.49
CA GLY A 72 -11.68 9.18 -0.87
C GLY A 72 -12.95 10.00 -0.60
N SER A 73 -14.00 9.82 -1.41
CA SER A 73 -15.28 10.53 -1.24
C SER A 73 -16.14 10.03 -0.08
N VAL A 74 -15.89 8.80 0.38
CA VAL A 74 -16.69 8.13 1.43
C VAL A 74 -15.88 7.74 2.67
N TRP A 75 -14.55 7.67 2.55
CA TRP A 75 -13.64 7.16 3.59
C TRP A 75 -13.80 7.82 4.95
N THR A 76 -13.94 9.15 5.00
CA THR A 76 -14.06 9.91 6.24
C THR A 76 -15.39 9.69 6.95
N GLN A 77 -16.43 9.29 6.22
CA GLN A 77 -17.77 9.04 6.74
C GLN A 77 -17.99 7.57 7.11
N TRP A 78 -17.12 6.68 6.62
CA TRP A 78 -17.24 5.25 6.88
C TRP A 78 -16.95 4.91 8.33
N PRO A 79 -17.76 4.03 8.95
CA PRO A 79 -17.44 3.50 10.27
C PRO A 79 -16.17 2.65 10.21
N ARG A 80 -15.45 2.56 11.33
CA ARG A 80 -14.20 1.79 11.45
C ARG A 80 -14.29 0.40 10.83
N ASN A 81 -15.33 -0.38 11.13
CA ASN A 81 -15.51 -1.74 10.60
C ASN A 81 -15.48 -1.81 9.06
N ALA A 82 -16.06 -0.82 8.38
CA ALA A 82 -16.04 -0.74 6.92
C ALA A 82 -14.62 -0.49 6.38
N LYS A 83 -13.86 0.40 7.06
CA LYS A 83 -12.44 0.64 6.75
C LYS A 83 -11.59 -0.62 6.95
N LEU A 84 -11.79 -1.33 8.06
CA LEU A 84 -11.08 -2.59 8.35
C LEU A 84 -11.40 -3.66 7.29
N GLN A 85 -12.67 -3.82 6.92
CA GLN A 85 -13.08 -4.74 5.85
C GLN A 85 -12.43 -4.39 4.50
N LEU A 86 -12.29 -3.10 4.18
CA LEU A 86 -11.60 -2.67 2.97
C LEU A 86 -10.10 -2.96 3.03
N ILE A 87 -9.45 -2.76 4.18
CA ILE A 87 -8.05 -3.11 4.39
C ILE A 87 -7.83 -4.61 4.13
N THR A 88 -8.71 -5.48 4.62
CA THR A 88 -8.60 -6.93 4.34
C THR A 88 -8.68 -7.24 2.84
N GLN A 89 -9.63 -6.64 2.11
CA GLN A 89 -9.75 -6.83 0.66
C GLN A 89 -8.51 -6.34 -0.09
N LEU A 90 -7.94 -5.21 0.34
CA LEU A 90 -6.73 -4.66 -0.26
C LEU A 90 -5.55 -5.61 -0.11
N ILE A 91 -5.39 -6.19 1.09
CA ILE A 91 -4.33 -7.15 1.39
C ILE A 91 -4.50 -8.42 0.55
N ASP A 92 -5.72 -8.88 0.31
CA ASP A 92 -5.99 -10.02 -0.58
C ASP A 92 -5.57 -9.73 -2.04
N ILE A 93 -5.80 -8.50 -2.50
CA ILE A 93 -5.32 -8.05 -3.82
C ILE A 93 -3.78 -7.99 -3.82
N GLN A 94 -3.15 -7.35 -2.83
CA GLN A 94 -1.69 -7.27 -2.72
C GLN A 94 -1.05 -8.67 -2.69
N ASN A 95 -1.64 -9.61 -1.97
CA ASN A 95 -1.19 -11.01 -1.94
C ASN A 95 -1.35 -11.71 -3.30
N THR A 96 -2.42 -11.44 -4.02
CA THR A 96 -2.61 -11.96 -5.38
C THR A 96 -1.48 -11.50 -6.30
N LEU A 97 -1.07 -10.23 -6.20
CA LEU A 97 0.05 -9.68 -6.98
C LEU A 97 1.40 -10.24 -6.52
N ALA A 98 1.63 -10.23 -5.21
CA ALA A 98 2.87 -10.70 -4.61
C ALA A 98 3.11 -12.19 -4.84
N ASN A 99 2.08 -12.97 -5.18
CA ASN A 99 2.19 -14.38 -5.55
C ASN A 99 2.78 -14.64 -6.95
N VAL A 100 2.88 -13.61 -7.78
CA VAL A 100 3.58 -13.65 -9.06
C VAL A 100 5.00 -13.13 -8.86
N THR A 101 5.99 -13.96 -9.17
CA THR A 101 7.40 -13.55 -9.13
C THR A 101 7.97 -13.39 -10.52
N PHE A 102 8.99 -12.55 -10.59
CA PHE A 102 9.73 -12.26 -11.80
C PHE A 102 11.22 -12.39 -11.49
N ASP A 103 11.99 -12.86 -12.45
CA ASP A 103 13.45 -12.95 -12.39
C ASP A 103 14.15 -11.60 -12.63
N MET A 104 13.43 -10.62 -13.18
CA MET A 104 13.97 -9.30 -13.49
C MET A 104 13.19 -8.16 -12.83
N HIS A 105 13.90 -7.10 -12.47
CA HIS A 105 13.38 -5.78 -12.11
C HIS A 105 13.15 -4.97 -13.39
N GLY A 106 11.94 -4.43 -13.56
CA GLY A 106 11.63 -3.50 -14.65
C GLY A 106 10.13 -3.28 -14.82
N CYS A 107 9.74 -2.63 -15.91
CA CYS A 107 8.33 -2.49 -16.27
C CYS A 107 7.87 -3.68 -17.14
N ILE A 108 6.58 -4.01 -17.07
CA ILE A 108 6.01 -5.12 -17.84
C ILE A 108 5.57 -4.61 -19.21
N TYR A 109 5.98 -5.27 -20.29
CA TYR A 109 5.61 -4.94 -21.67
C TYR A 109 5.06 -6.17 -22.39
N PHE A 110 4.40 -5.93 -23.53
CA PHE A 110 4.28 -6.97 -24.56
C PHE A 110 5.59 -7.09 -25.32
N ARG A 111 6.00 -8.31 -25.64
CA ARG A 111 7.24 -8.60 -26.39
C ARG A 111 7.31 -7.84 -27.71
N ASP A 112 6.22 -7.82 -28.46
CA ASP A 112 6.20 -7.18 -29.77
C ASP A 112 6.19 -5.64 -29.68
N ASP A 113 5.52 -5.08 -28.65
CA ASP A 113 5.55 -3.64 -28.39
C ASP A 113 6.96 -3.19 -27.98
N LEU A 114 7.65 -3.99 -27.16
CA LEU A 114 9.03 -3.69 -26.75
C LEU A 114 9.99 -3.68 -27.94
N ARG A 115 9.86 -4.64 -28.87
CA ARG A 115 10.59 -4.66 -30.16
C ARG A 115 10.28 -3.42 -31.01
N ALA A 116 9.01 -3.02 -31.09
CA ALA A 116 8.59 -1.83 -31.84
C ALA A 116 9.11 -0.52 -31.22
N LEU A 117 9.46 -0.53 -29.93
CA LEU A 117 10.12 0.57 -29.23
C LEU A 117 11.65 0.58 -29.43
N GLY A 118 12.21 -0.46 -30.07
CA GLY A 118 13.65 -0.58 -30.36
C GLY A 118 14.43 -1.30 -29.27
N GLU A 119 13.74 -1.95 -28.33
CA GLU A 119 14.34 -2.75 -27.26
C GLU A 119 14.22 -4.24 -27.58
N GLU A 120 15.26 -5.02 -27.34
CA GLU A 120 15.21 -6.47 -27.49
C GLU A 120 14.63 -7.10 -26.22
N PRO A 121 13.51 -7.84 -26.29
CA PRO A 121 12.88 -8.43 -25.12
C PRO A 121 13.74 -9.57 -24.58
N GLU A 122 14.20 -9.45 -23.34
CA GLU A 122 14.80 -10.57 -22.62
C GLU A 122 13.73 -11.60 -22.25
N GLU A 123 14.13 -12.88 -22.17
CA GLU A 123 13.24 -13.95 -21.71
C GLU A 123 13.00 -13.82 -20.21
N ALA A 124 11.95 -13.10 -19.83
CA ALA A 124 11.50 -13.04 -18.44
C ALA A 124 10.83 -14.35 -18.02
N ASN A 125 11.32 -14.98 -16.96
CA ASN A 125 10.70 -16.11 -16.30
C ASN A 125 9.69 -15.61 -15.26
N ILE A 126 8.45 -15.43 -15.69
CA ILE A 126 7.35 -15.03 -14.81
C ILE A 126 6.70 -16.28 -14.22
N GLN A 127 6.81 -16.43 -12.90
CA GLN A 127 6.29 -17.60 -12.19
C GLN A 127 5.06 -17.21 -11.37
N SER A 128 4.00 -18.03 -11.48
CA SER A 128 2.83 -17.93 -10.62
C SER A 128 2.38 -19.33 -10.23
N ALA A 129 2.06 -19.51 -8.95
CA ALA A 129 1.54 -20.77 -8.44
C ALA A 129 0.08 -21.02 -8.86
N THR A 130 -0.66 -19.97 -9.22
CA THR A 130 -2.11 -20.00 -9.42
C THR A 130 -2.54 -19.77 -10.86
N ALA A 131 -1.66 -19.25 -11.72
CA ALA A 131 -1.96 -18.95 -13.11
C ALA A 131 -0.81 -19.29 -14.05
N SER A 132 -1.13 -19.75 -15.26
CA SER A 132 -0.15 -19.82 -16.35
C SER A 132 0.00 -18.42 -16.95
N ILE A 133 1.23 -17.90 -16.96
CA ILE A 133 1.53 -16.59 -17.54
C ILE A 133 1.81 -16.76 -19.04
N PRO A 134 1.05 -16.10 -19.92
CA PRO A 134 1.29 -16.13 -21.36
C PRO A 134 2.69 -15.62 -21.73
N GLY A 135 3.39 -16.32 -22.63
CA GLY A 135 4.72 -15.93 -23.12
C GLY A 135 4.76 -14.69 -24.02
N ILE A 136 3.70 -13.86 -24.02
CA ILE A 136 3.62 -12.58 -24.72
C ILE A 136 4.19 -11.42 -23.88
N PHE A 137 4.35 -11.62 -22.58
CA PHE A 137 4.89 -10.61 -21.68
C PHE A 137 6.43 -10.66 -21.65
N ALA A 138 7.03 -9.50 -21.39
CA ALA A 138 8.46 -9.29 -21.16
C ALA A 138 8.67 -8.23 -20.08
N ILE A 139 9.88 -8.20 -19.52
CA ILE A 139 10.33 -7.11 -18.64
C ILE A 139 11.25 -6.21 -19.45
N GLY A 140 11.05 -4.91 -19.32
CA GLY A 140 11.77 -3.88 -20.06
C GLY A 140 12.12 -2.68 -19.18
N PRO A 141 12.57 -1.57 -19.79
CA PRO A 141 13.07 -0.43 -19.05
C PRO A 141 11.98 0.24 -18.21
N LEU A 142 12.36 0.82 -17.08
CA LEU A 142 11.47 1.61 -16.23
C LEU A 142 10.92 2.83 -16.99
N THR A 143 9.67 3.19 -16.70
CA THR A 143 8.98 4.35 -17.31
C THR A 143 8.90 5.57 -16.39
N THR A 144 9.60 5.54 -15.26
CA THR A 144 9.49 6.58 -14.23
C THR A 144 9.99 7.93 -14.72
N GLY A 145 9.32 9.01 -14.31
CA GLY A 145 9.62 10.36 -14.80
C GLY A 145 11.06 10.80 -14.50
N GLU A 146 11.64 10.30 -13.41
CA GLU A 146 13.03 10.55 -13.00
C GLU A 146 14.05 10.12 -14.06
N LEU A 147 13.72 9.15 -14.93
CA LEU A 147 14.61 8.63 -15.96
C LEU A 147 14.35 9.22 -17.36
N TRP A 148 13.21 9.88 -17.56
CA TRP A 148 12.75 10.32 -18.88
C TRP A 148 12.46 11.82 -18.97
N ASN A 149 12.26 12.54 -17.87
CA ASN A 149 11.84 13.93 -17.91
C ASN A 149 12.95 14.87 -18.38
N GLY A 150 12.56 15.87 -19.19
CA GLY A 150 13.45 16.91 -19.68
C GLY A 150 14.62 16.34 -20.50
N VAL A 151 15.83 16.81 -20.20
CA VAL A 151 17.05 16.40 -20.92
C VAL A 151 17.38 14.91 -20.77
N ARG A 152 16.82 14.23 -19.76
CA ARG A 152 17.09 12.82 -19.47
C ARG A 152 16.55 11.87 -20.52
N SER A 153 15.49 12.24 -21.24
CA SER A 153 14.97 11.46 -22.36
C SER A 153 16.03 11.24 -23.45
N GLY A 154 16.89 12.24 -23.71
CA GLY A 154 17.97 12.16 -24.70
C GLY A 154 19.30 11.64 -24.14
N MET A 155 19.39 11.34 -22.85
CA MET A 155 20.60 10.80 -22.24
C MET A 155 20.68 9.27 -22.39
N ASN A 156 21.89 8.76 -22.58
CA ASN A 156 22.17 7.32 -22.49
C ASN A 156 22.23 6.90 -21.01
N LEU A 157 21.06 6.73 -20.40
CA LEU A 157 20.88 6.26 -19.03
C LEU A 157 20.59 4.75 -19.03
N ASP A 158 21.08 4.06 -18.02
CA ASP A 158 20.72 2.67 -17.75
C ASP A 158 19.31 2.63 -17.14
N ARG A 159 18.31 2.12 -17.88
CA ARG A 159 16.91 2.11 -17.46
C ARG A 159 16.41 0.71 -17.11
N GLY A 160 17.32 -0.25 -17.03
CA GLY A 160 17.00 -1.66 -16.87
C GLY A 160 16.57 -2.31 -18.18
N PRO A 161 16.10 -3.57 -18.12
CA PRO A 161 15.82 -4.33 -16.90
C PRO A 161 17.08 -4.83 -16.16
N TRP A 162 16.94 -5.28 -14.91
CA TRP A 162 18.06 -5.80 -14.10
C TRP A 162 17.72 -7.13 -13.45
N ASN A 163 18.70 -8.02 -13.31
CA ASN A 163 18.53 -9.29 -12.59
C ASN A 163 18.82 -9.15 -11.09
N ASP A 164 19.84 -8.37 -10.73
CA ASP A 164 20.29 -8.21 -9.36
C ASP A 164 19.73 -6.90 -8.75
N PRO A 165 19.20 -6.92 -7.51
CA PRO A 165 18.74 -5.71 -6.82
C PRO A 165 19.82 -4.61 -6.70
N SER A 166 21.09 -5.00 -6.61
CA SER A 166 22.22 -4.07 -6.51
C SER A 166 22.47 -3.34 -7.83
N ASP A 167 22.22 -3.97 -8.97
CA ASP A 167 22.36 -3.32 -10.27
C ASP A 167 21.38 -2.16 -10.41
N TYR A 168 20.15 -2.30 -9.93
CA TYR A 168 19.16 -1.21 -9.91
C TYR A 168 19.67 0.01 -9.11
N THR A 169 20.09 -0.18 -7.86
CA THR A 169 20.53 0.94 -7.01
C THR A 169 21.80 1.62 -7.55
N LEU A 170 22.72 0.84 -8.11
CA LEU A 170 23.93 1.35 -8.73
C LEU A 170 23.63 2.06 -10.06
N ALA A 171 22.70 1.55 -10.87
CA ALA A 171 22.27 2.17 -12.12
C ALA A 171 21.65 3.55 -11.86
N LEU A 172 20.72 3.67 -10.90
CA LEU A 172 20.16 4.97 -10.51
C LEU A 172 21.24 5.97 -10.08
N SER A 173 22.23 5.51 -9.32
CA SER A 173 23.36 6.35 -8.90
C SER A 173 24.21 6.81 -10.08
N ARG A 174 24.54 5.90 -11.00
CA ARG A 174 25.32 6.21 -12.20
C ARG A 174 24.58 7.19 -13.10
N ASN A 175 23.27 7.01 -13.26
CA ASN A 175 22.40 7.90 -14.03
C ASN A 175 22.37 9.31 -13.43
N GLU A 176 22.29 9.42 -12.11
CA GLU A 176 22.32 10.71 -11.44
C GLU A 176 23.69 11.39 -11.57
N ILE A 177 24.78 10.64 -11.39
CA ILE A 177 26.14 11.15 -11.64
C ILE A 177 26.29 11.65 -13.08
N ALA A 178 25.79 10.90 -14.07
CA ALA A 178 25.86 11.29 -15.47
C ALA A 178 25.11 12.61 -15.70
N TYR A 179 23.92 12.77 -15.12
CA TYR A 179 23.17 14.01 -15.23
C TYR A 179 23.86 15.18 -14.54
N ILE A 180 24.37 14.98 -13.32
CA ILE A 180 25.03 16.05 -12.58
C ILE A 180 26.26 16.55 -13.34
N LYS A 181 27.06 15.65 -13.91
CA LYS A 181 28.24 16.02 -14.71
C LYS A 181 27.89 16.78 -15.99
N SER A 182 26.75 16.49 -16.60
CA SER A 182 26.39 17.06 -17.91
C SER A 182 25.51 18.32 -17.81
N TYR A 183 24.65 18.41 -16.79
CA TYR A 183 23.56 19.39 -16.77
C TYR A 183 23.34 20.11 -15.43
N ALA A 184 23.86 19.60 -14.31
CA ALA A 184 23.61 20.26 -13.03
C ALA A 184 24.34 21.60 -12.93
N ILE A 185 23.64 22.57 -12.34
CA ILE A 185 24.17 23.90 -12.02
C ILE A 185 24.05 24.14 -10.52
N THR A 186 24.91 25.00 -9.99
CA THR A 186 24.80 25.51 -8.63
C THR A 186 23.42 26.14 -8.43
N ARG A 187 22.72 25.76 -7.36
CA ARG A 187 21.37 26.27 -7.06
C ARG A 187 21.20 26.58 -5.58
N MET A 188 20.24 27.44 -5.24
CA MET A 188 19.82 27.59 -3.85
C MET A 188 18.80 26.50 -3.51
N ASN A 189 19.03 25.77 -2.42
CA ASN A 189 18.08 24.80 -1.89
C ASN A 189 17.52 25.33 -0.56
N TYR A 190 16.42 26.08 -0.64
CA TYR A 190 15.82 26.76 0.52
C TYR A 190 15.29 25.80 1.60
N TYR A 191 15.05 24.53 1.28
CA TYR A 191 14.73 23.50 2.27
C TYR A 191 15.95 23.14 3.15
N ARG A 192 17.17 23.35 2.63
CA ARG A 192 18.42 23.04 3.31
C ARG A 192 19.08 24.27 3.93
N SER A 193 19.13 25.38 3.21
CA SER A 193 19.77 26.62 3.66
C SER A 193 19.19 27.83 2.93
N LEU A 194 19.05 28.95 3.65
CA LEU A 194 18.68 30.24 3.07
C LEU A 194 19.89 30.98 2.47
N ASN A 195 21.10 30.62 2.89
CA ASN A 195 22.31 31.41 2.63
C ASN A 195 23.40 30.63 1.88
N THR A 196 23.27 29.30 1.76
CA THR A 196 24.31 28.42 1.20
C THR A 196 23.79 27.74 -0.04
N GLN A 197 24.49 27.96 -1.16
CA GLN A 197 24.17 27.27 -2.40
C GLN A 197 24.60 25.81 -2.35
N GLU A 198 23.82 24.98 -3.02
CA GLU A 198 24.13 23.58 -3.30
C GLU A 198 24.95 23.50 -4.59
N HIS A 199 26.16 22.98 -4.47
CA HIS A 199 27.10 22.80 -5.57
C HIS A 199 27.02 21.36 -6.12
N PRO A 200 27.09 21.15 -7.45
CA PRO A 200 27.10 19.82 -8.07
C PRO A 200 28.10 18.84 -7.47
N GLU A 201 29.29 19.33 -7.08
CA GLU A 201 30.36 18.55 -6.48
C GLU A 201 29.93 17.86 -5.18
N GLY A 202 29.06 18.50 -4.39
CA GLY A 202 28.48 17.93 -3.18
C GLY A 202 27.60 16.72 -3.50
N GLY A 203 26.78 16.80 -4.55
CA GLY A 203 25.97 15.68 -5.03
C GLY A 203 26.82 14.52 -5.54
N LEU A 204 27.88 14.81 -6.30
CA LEU A 204 28.82 13.78 -6.79
C LEU A 204 29.54 13.07 -5.63
N ALA A 205 30.00 13.82 -4.62
CA ALA A 205 30.65 13.25 -3.45
C ALA A 205 29.69 12.34 -2.66
N LEU A 206 28.44 12.77 -2.46
CA LEU A 206 27.41 11.99 -1.78
C LEU A 206 27.07 10.71 -2.55
N LEU A 207 26.83 10.79 -3.86
CA LEU A 207 26.53 9.62 -4.69
C LEU A 207 27.68 8.61 -4.70
N THR A 208 28.93 9.09 -4.71
CA THR A 208 30.11 8.23 -4.59
C THR A 208 30.15 7.49 -3.24
N GLN A 209 29.72 8.12 -2.15
CA GLN A 209 29.58 7.46 -0.85
C GLN A 209 28.41 6.49 -0.84
N TYR A 210 27.25 6.89 -1.36
CA TYR A 210 26.06 6.03 -1.47
C TYR A 210 26.39 4.74 -2.23
N MET A 211 27.08 4.81 -3.37
CA MET A 211 27.47 3.62 -4.13
C MET A 211 28.35 2.62 -3.34
N LYS A 212 29.10 3.08 -2.32
CA LYS A 212 29.88 2.18 -1.46
C LYS A 212 29.01 1.47 -0.43
N VAL A 213 27.89 2.08 -0.03
CA VAL A 213 26.98 1.57 1.01
C VAL A 213 25.80 0.80 0.40
N ALA A 214 25.36 1.15 -0.82
CA ALA A 214 24.17 0.59 -1.47
C ALA A 214 24.12 -0.94 -1.50
N PRO A 215 25.22 -1.68 -1.81
CA PRO A 215 25.20 -3.14 -1.77
C PRO A 215 24.94 -3.75 -0.38
N TYR A 216 25.20 -2.99 0.69
CA TYR A 216 24.96 -3.41 2.07
C TYR A 216 23.56 -3.04 2.57
N LEU A 217 22.79 -2.26 1.80
CA LEU A 217 21.39 -1.94 2.09
C LEU A 217 20.42 -3.02 1.58
N ILE A 218 20.93 -3.95 0.78
CA ILE A 218 20.17 -5.08 0.25
C ILE A 218 20.22 -6.19 1.29
N PRO A 219 19.07 -6.76 1.70
CA PRO A 219 19.04 -7.88 2.63
C PRO A 219 19.96 -9.01 2.14
N GLN A 220 20.96 -9.37 2.94
CA GLN A 220 21.88 -10.46 2.61
C GLN A 220 21.28 -11.78 3.09
N SER A 221 21.54 -12.86 2.35
CA SER A 221 21.22 -14.23 2.75
C SER A 221 22.07 -14.66 3.96
N THR A 222 21.72 -14.18 5.15
CA THR A 222 22.22 -14.71 6.42
C THR A 222 21.38 -15.94 6.82
N ASN A 223 21.76 -16.63 7.89
CA ASN A 223 21.19 -17.92 8.34
C ASN A 223 19.66 -17.96 8.55
N GLU A 224 18.96 -16.83 8.39
CA GLU A 224 17.49 -16.73 8.20
C GLU A 224 17.13 -16.84 6.70
N ALA A 225 17.60 -17.90 6.05
CA ALA A 225 17.64 -18.03 4.59
C ALA A 225 16.28 -17.89 3.89
N VAL A 226 15.20 -18.41 4.48
CA VAL A 226 13.87 -18.42 3.87
C VAL A 226 13.28 -17.01 3.73
N CYS A 227 13.49 -16.17 4.74
CA CYS A 227 13.00 -14.80 4.78
C CYS A 227 13.69 -13.90 3.74
N ASN A 228 15.01 -14.07 3.60
CA ASN A 228 15.82 -13.29 2.67
C ASN A 228 15.58 -13.67 1.20
N GLU A 229 15.36 -14.95 0.91
CA GLU A 229 14.99 -15.41 -0.44
C GLU A 229 13.64 -14.85 -0.89
N VAL A 230 12.65 -14.82 0.01
CA VAL A 230 11.31 -14.37 -0.35
C VAL A 230 11.21 -12.85 -0.45
N ALA A 231 11.93 -12.10 0.40
CA ALA A 231 12.03 -10.65 0.31
C ALA A 231 12.77 -10.17 -0.96
N SER A 232 13.68 -11.00 -1.50
CA SER A 232 14.47 -10.68 -2.70
C SER A 232 13.71 -10.96 -4.01
N ASN A 233 12.57 -11.65 -3.95
CA ASN A 233 11.77 -11.92 -5.15
C ASN A 233 11.23 -10.62 -5.74
N ASN A 234 11.38 -10.45 -7.05
CA ASN A 234 10.74 -9.35 -7.73
C ASN A 234 9.23 -9.59 -7.81
N VAL A 235 8.44 -8.63 -7.37
CA VAL A 235 6.97 -8.64 -7.39
C VAL A 235 6.42 -7.35 -7.99
N LEU A 236 5.19 -7.41 -8.49
CA LEU A 236 4.45 -6.24 -8.93
C LEU A 236 3.66 -5.66 -7.76
N THR A 237 3.73 -4.35 -7.57
CA THR A 237 2.86 -3.60 -6.66
C THR A 237 2.23 -2.40 -7.36
N HIS A 238 1.21 -1.83 -6.74
CA HIS A 238 0.58 -0.62 -7.27
C HIS A 238 1.47 0.60 -6.97
N PRO A 239 1.83 1.43 -7.98
CA PRO A 239 2.82 2.49 -7.83
C PRO A 239 2.35 3.69 -6.98
N ASP A 240 1.05 4.01 -7.00
CA ASP A 240 0.48 5.12 -6.20
C ASP A 240 -0.86 4.72 -5.59
N LEU A 241 -0.81 3.81 -4.61
CA LEU A 241 -2.02 3.30 -3.98
C LEU A 241 -2.55 4.27 -2.91
N HIS A 242 -3.54 5.09 -3.29
CA HIS A 242 -4.23 6.01 -2.40
C HIS A 242 -5.74 6.02 -2.62
N LEU A 243 -6.46 6.71 -1.73
CA LEU A 243 -7.93 6.71 -1.65
C LEU A 243 -8.66 7.08 -2.96
N ASP A 244 -8.07 7.88 -3.84
CA ASP A 244 -8.74 8.27 -5.09
C ASP A 244 -8.48 7.32 -6.26
N ASN A 245 -7.50 6.42 -6.12
CA ASN A 245 -7.19 5.36 -7.07
C ASN A 245 -7.95 4.06 -6.79
N ILE A 246 -8.76 4.04 -5.72
CA ILE A 246 -9.60 2.90 -5.34
C ILE A 246 -11.06 3.29 -5.53
N PHE A 247 -11.79 2.49 -6.28
CA PHE A 247 -13.23 2.59 -6.45
C PHE A 247 -13.92 1.50 -5.63
N VAL A 248 -15.03 1.87 -5.01
CA VAL A 248 -15.83 1.01 -4.17
C VAL A 248 -17.31 1.13 -4.46
N ASP A 249 -18.03 0.06 -4.17
CA ASP A 249 -19.48 0.11 -4.03
C ASP A 249 -19.83 0.48 -2.58
N PRO A 250 -20.48 1.64 -2.33
CA PRO A 250 -20.78 2.09 -0.98
C PRO A 250 -21.84 1.23 -0.27
N GLU A 251 -22.64 0.44 -0.99
CA GLU A 251 -23.65 -0.45 -0.40
C GLU A 251 -23.03 -1.77 0.03
N THR A 252 -22.18 -2.37 -0.80
CA THR A 252 -21.56 -3.68 -0.54
C THR A 252 -20.19 -3.59 0.14
N LEU A 253 -19.62 -2.38 0.22
CA LEU A 253 -18.27 -2.09 0.73
C LEU A 253 -17.17 -2.86 0.00
N GLN A 254 -17.42 -3.29 -1.24
CA GLN A 254 -16.47 -4.03 -2.06
C GLN A 254 -15.60 -3.10 -2.91
N ILE A 255 -14.32 -3.44 -3.04
CA ILE A 255 -13.44 -2.82 -4.04
C ILE A 255 -13.92 -3.24 -5.43
N THR A 256 -14.36 -2.27 -6.22
CA THR A 256 -14.86 -2.49 -7.57
C THR A 256 -13.73 -2.41 -8.58
N ARG A 257 -12.87 -1.39 -8.49
CA ARG A 257 -11.75 -1.14 -9.41
C ARG A 257 -10.59 -0.43 -8.71
N ILE A 258 -9.36 -0.77 -9.09
CA ILE A 258 -8.14 -0.04 -8.78
C ILE A 258 -7.59 0.52 -10.10
N VAL A 259 -7.37 1.82 -10.13
CA VAL A 259 -6.97 2.58 -11.32
C VAL A 259 -5.58 3.20 -11.16
N ASP A 260 -5.05 3.74 -12.25
CA ASP A 260 -3.74 4.41 -12.32
C ASP A 260 -2.53 3.50 -12.06
N TRP A 261 -2.38 2.52 -12.94
CA TRP A 261 -1.22 1.62 -12.99
C TRP A 261 -0.05 2.18 -13.81
N GLN A 262 -0.06 3.50 -14.05
CA GLN A 262 1.01 4.15 -14.80
C GLN A 262 2.33 4.03 -14.04
N SER A 263 3.40 3.66 -14.73
CA SER A 263 4.72 3.46 -14.13
C SER A 263 4.76 2.36 -13.06
N ALA A 264 3.78 1.45 -13.05
CA ALA A 264 3.90 0.22 -12.27
C ALA A 264 5.12 -0.57 -12.75
N PHE A 265 5.88 -1.09 -11.79
CA PHE A 265 7.09 -1.84 -12.08
C PHE A 265 7.25 -2.99 -11.10
N VAL A 266 8.03 -3.95 -11.55
CA VAL A 266 8.43 -5.14 -10.84
C VAL A 266 9.77 -4.86 -10.19
N ALA A 267 9.86 -5.12 -8.89
CA ALA A 267 11.10 -4.97 -8.12
C ALA A 267 11.07 -5.88 -6.89
N PRO A 268 12.22 -6.12 -6.24
CA PRO A 268 12.28 -6.91 -5.03
C PRO A 268 11.27 -6.43 -3.98
N LEU A 269 10.61 -7.37 -3.30
CA LEU A 269 9.55 -7.07 -2.33
C LEU A 269 9.99 -6.05 -1.27
N PHE A 270 11.24 -6.10 -0.82
CA PHE A 270 11.76 -5.16 0.18
C PHE A 270 11.82 -3.69 -0.30
N TYR A 271 11.83 -3.41 -1.61
CA TYR A 271 11.67 -2.04 -2.11
C TYR A 271 10.22 -1.56 -2.11
N HIS A 272 9.27 -2.49 -2.05
CA HIS A 272 7.83 -2.22 -2.09
C HIS A 272 7.15 -2.29 -0.72
N ALA A 273 7.83 -2.84 0.29
CA ALA A 273 7.27 -3.08 1.61
C ALA A 273 7.05 -1.75 2.35
N ASP A 274 5.84 -1.22 2.23
CA ASP A 274 5.37 -0.03 2.94
C ASP A 274 3.89 -0.16 3.32
N VAL A 275 3.46 0.62 4.30
CA VAL A 275 2.06 0.75 4.70
C VAL A 275 1.38 1.75 3.74
N PRO A 276 0.29 1.38 3.05
CA PRO A 276 -0.42 2.27 2.15
C PRO A 276 -0.83 3.56 2.85
N ARG A 277 -0.71 4.70 2.15
CA ARG A 277 -0.90 6.06 2.70
C ARG A 277 -2.21 6.26 3.47
N MET A 278 -3.26 5.53 3.11
CA MET A 278 -4.57 5.59 3.78
C MET A 278 -4.59 4.91 5.16
N CYS A 279 -3.66 4.01 5.42
CA CYS A 279 -3.46 3.33 6.70
C CYS A 279 -2.31 3.96 7.49
N THR A 280 -1.39 4.70 6.86
CA THR A 280 -0.19 5.22 7.52
C THR A 280 -0.51 6.30 8.56
N HIS A 281 -0.29 5.99 9.83
CA HIS A 281 -0.13 7.01 10.89
C HIS A 281 1.22 7.75 10.76
N ARG A 282 1.22 9.08 10.94
CA ARG A 282 2.41 9.95 10.77
C ARG A 282 3.02 10.47 12.07
N GLY A 283 2.61 9.92 13.21
CA GLY A 283 3.15 10.23 14.54
C GLY A 283 3.92 9.07 15.15
N HIS A 284 4.23 9.20 16.44
CA HIS A 284 4.90 8.15 17.19
C HIS A 284 3.94 6.98 17.44
N LEU A 285 4.22 5.82 16.83
CA LEU A 285 3.53 4.57 17.16
C LEU A 285 4.16 3.94 18.39
N ARG A 286 3.32 3.51 19.34
CA ARG A 286 3.81 2.66 20.42
C ARG A 286 4.29 1.32 19.83
N GLU A 287 5.46 0.87 20.27
CA GLU A 287 5.95 -0.48 19.96
C GLU A 287 5.01 -1.53 20.56
N GLY A 288 4.87 -2.67 19.88
CA GLY A 288 3.88 -3.70 20.20
C GLY A 288 2.44 -3.33 19.80
N TRP A 289 1.47 -4.18 20.15
CA TRP A 289 0.06 -4.01 19.80
C TRP A 289 -0.75 -3.39 20.93
N VAL A 290 -0.35 -2.17 21.32
CA VAL A 290 -1.09 -1.38 22.31
C VAL A 290 -2.28 -0.73 21.61
N VAL A 291 -3.51 -1.04 22.06
CA VAL A 291 -4.71 -0.34 21.60
C VAL A 291 -4.61 1.11 22.05
N PRO A 292 -4.68 2.09 21.14
CA PRO A 292 -4.65 3.49 21.51
C PRO A 292 -5.89 3.83 22.36
N GLU A 293 -5.67 4.37 23.56
CA GLU A 293 -6.73 4.77 24.49
C GLU A 293 -6.89 6.29 24.53
N ARG A 294 -8.10 6.76 24.81
CA ARG A 294 -8.36 8.17 25.08
C ARG A 294 -7.73 8.53 26.43
N SER A 295 -7.15 9.73 26.53
CA SER A 295 -6.67 10.26 27.80
C SER A 295 -7.82 10.48 28.79
N GLU A 296 -7.54 10.41 30.09
CA GLU A 296 -8.54 10.68 31.15
C GLU A 296 -9.20 12.07 31.02
N GLU A 297 -8.49 13.06 30.45
CA GLU A 297 -8.99 14.42 30.25
C GLU A 297 -9.84 14.59 28.98
N PHE A 298 -10.04 13.55 28.16
CA PHE A 298 -10.67 13.65 26.84
C PHE A 298 -12.03 14.34 26.87
N ASP A 299 -12.89 13.97 27.82
CA ASP A 299 -14.24 14.51 27.94
C ASP A 299 -14.28 15.99 28.37
N THR A 300 -13.14 16.51 28.84
CA THR A 300 -12.98 17.92 29.27
C THR A 300 -12.50 18.84 28.15
N LEU A 301 -12.04 18.26 27.02
CA LEU A 301 -11.49 19.00 25.89
C LEU A 301 -12.57 19.62 24.99
N SER A 302 -12.17 20.56 24.15
CA SER A 302 -13.07 21.09 23.12
C SER A 302 -13.42 20.03 22.07
N ALA A 303 -14.56 20.18 21.40
CA ALA A 303 -14.98 19.25 20.34
C ALA A 303 -13.96 19.14 19.18
N GLU A 304 -13.18 20.20 18.92
CA GLU A 304 -12.11 20.17 17.91
C GLU A 304 -10.92 19.32 18.38
N GLU A 305 -10.54 19.44 19.65
CA GLU A 305 -9.46 18.65 20.26
C GLU A 305 -9.84 17.17 20.40
N GLN A 306 -11.06 16.88 20.85
CA GLN A 306 -11.61 15.53 20.89
C GLN A 306 -11.57 14.88 19.50
N ARG A 307 -11.99 15.61 18.46
CA ARG A 307 -11.93 15.12 17.09
C ARG A 307 -10.50 14.83 16.63
N LYS A 308 -9.53 15.71 16.94
CA LYS A 308 -8.12 15.48 16.60
C LYS A 308 -7.59 14.22 17.27
N ILE A 309 -7.93 14.00 18.53
CA ILE A 309 -7.54 12.78 19.26
C ILE A 309 -8.20 11.55 18.63
N ASP A 310 -9.51 11.58 18.36
CA ASP A 310 -10.19 10.45 17.73
C ASP A 310 -9.65 10.13 16.33
N ASP A 311 -9.37 11.15 15.50
CA ASP A 311 -8.76 10.99 14.17
C ASP A 311 -7.35 10.40 14.28
N ASP A 312 -6.58 10.80 15.29
CA ASP A 312 -5.24 10.27 15.58
C ASP A 312 -5.29 8.80 16.01
N LEU A 313 -6.13 8.46 17.00
CA LEU A 313 -6.34 7.08 17.47
C LEU A 313 -6.83 6.17 16.34
N GLU A 314 -7.77 6.65 15.50
CA GLU A 314 -8.25 5.92 14.35
C GLU A 314 -7.11 5.62 13.36
N SER A 315 -6.25 6.60 13.06
CA SER A 315 -5.11 6.38 12.16
C SER A 315 -4.10 5.37 12.71
N GLN A 316 -3.83 5.38 14.02
CA GLN A 316 -2.99 4.37 14.68
C GLN A 316 -3.61 2.97 14.56
N VAL A 317 -4.92 2.84 14.81
CA VAL A 317 -5.66 1.57 14.68
C VAL A 317 -5.61 1.03 13.25
N LEU A 318 -5.78 1.88 12.24
CA LEU A 318 -5.73 1.45 10.83
C LEU A 318 -4.31 1.02 10.41
N HIS A 319 -3.28 1.74 10.86
CA HIS A 319 -1.88 1.40 10.61
C HIS A 319 -1.57 0.01 11.17
N LYS A 320 -1.82 -0.15 12.47
CA LYS A 320 -1.62 -1.43 13.16
C LYS A 320 -2.46 -2.49 12.47
N TYR A 321 -3.76 -2.31 12.29
CA TYR A 321 -4.58 -3.35 11.65
C TYR A 321 -4.05 -3.82 10.28
N TYR A 322 -3.54 -2.92 9.45
CA TYR A 322 -2.88 -3.29 8.19
C TYR A 322 -1.66 -4.18 8.42
N GLU A 323 -0.73 -3.80 9.31
CA GLU A 323 0.45 -4.60 9.63
C GLU A 323 0.08 -6.02 10.10
N ALA A 324 -0.96 -6.16 10.93
CA ALA A 324 -1.39 -7.44 11.50
C ALA A 324 -1.97 -8.34 10.44
N GLN A 325 -2.82 -7.77 9.58
CA GLN A 325 -3.41 -8.53 8.49
C GLN A 325 -2.37 -8.89 7.44
N MET A 326 -1.41 -8.02 7.16
CA MET A 326 -0.28 -8.34 6.28
C MET A 326 0.52 -9.51 6.85
N TYR A 327 0.89 -9.45 8.12
CA TYR A 327 1.55 -10.54 8.83
C TYR A 327 0.78 -11.85 8.73
N LYS A 328 -0.50 -11.83 9.10
CA LYS A 328 -1.34 -13.03 9.18
C LYS A 328 -1.60 -13.68 7.82
N ARG A 329 -1.76 -12.87 6.77
CA ARG A 329 -2.29 -13.33 5.47
C ARG A 329 -1.21 -13.46 4.40
N SER A 330 -0.03 -12.86 4.60
CA SER A 330 0.96 -12.64 3.56
C SER A 330 2.28 -13.34 3.90
N PRO A 331 2.38 -14.67 3.67
CA PRO A 331 3.57 -15.45 4.05
C PRO A 331 4.85 -15.01 3.32
N ARG A 332 4.73 -14.13 2.31
CA ARG A 332 5.87 -13.58 1.56
C ARG A 332 6.48 -12.34 2.20
N TYR A 333 5.73 -11.63 3.03
CA TYR A 333 6.31 -10.55 3.83
C TYR A 333 6.99 -11.23 5.01
N CYS A 334 8.32 -11.23 5.01
CA CYS A 334 9.08 -11.80 6.12
C CYS A 334 8.99 -10.86 7.32
N PHE A 335 8.68 -11.45 8.47
CA PHE A 335 8.76 -10.84 9.77
C PHE A 335 9.78 -11.62 10.59
N THR A 336 10.53 -10.95 11.46
CA THR A 336 11.55 -11.59 12.30
C THR A 336 10.89 -12.56 13.30
N ASN A 337 11.64 -13.51 13.85
CA ASN A 337 11.09 -14.42 14.87
C ASN A 337 10.58 -13.65 16.12
N GLU A 338 11.15 -12.49 16.40
CA GLU A 338 10.69 -11.58 17.45
C GLU A 338 9.33 -10.97 17.10
N ASP A 339 9.14 -10.52 15.85
CA ASP A 339 7.84 -10.06 15.34
C ASP A 339 6.79 -11.18 15.38
N VAL A 340 7.20 -12.42 15.08
CA VAL A 340 6.34 -13.61 15.09
C VAL A 340 5.86 -13.98 16.50
N GLU A 341 6.77 -13.91 17.48
CA GLU A 341 6.47 -14.23 18.88
C GLU A 341 5.62 -13.15 19.53
N LEU A 342 5.87 -11.87 19.22
CA LEU A 342 5.00 -10.76 19.61
C LEU A 342 3.59 -10.99 19.05
N HIS A 343 3.46 -11.20 17.74
CA HIS A 343 2.16 -11.36 17.09
C HIS A 343 1.34 -12.55 17.62
N SER A 344 1.99 -13.68 17.92
CA SER A 344 1.29 -14.88 18.40
C SER A 344 0.62 -14.66 19.77
N LYS A 345 1.27 -13.90 20.66
CA LYS A 345 0.68 -13.49 21.95
C LYS A 345 -0.45 -12.47 21.75
N GLU A 346 -0.41 -11.71 20.66
CA GLU A 346 -1.32 -10.60 20.36
C GLU A 346 -2.57 -11.04 19.56
N GLU A 347 -2.48 -12.11 18.76
CA GLU A 347 -3.59 -12.67 17.98
C GLU A 347 -4.66 -13.32 18.87
N GLU A 348 -4.28 -14.00 19.95
CA GLU A 348 -5.24 -14.58 20.91
C GLU A 348 -6.11 -13.48 21.54
N ASN A 349 -5.51 -12.31 21.81
CA ASN A 349 -6.20 -11.15 22.38
C ASN A 349 -7.18 -10.53 21.36
N ILE A 350 -6.75 -10.25 20.14
CA ILE A 350 -7.59 -9.55 19.13
C ILE A 350 -8.75 -10.43 18.63
N ASN A 351 -8.51 -11.72 18.37
CA ASN A 351 -9.56 -12.63 17.88
C ASN A 351 -10.59 -12.96 18.96
N GLY A 352 -10.16 -13.12 20.22
CA GLY A 352 -11.05 -13.39 21.34
C GLY A 352 -11.96 -12.20 21.65
N VAL A 353 -11.37 -11.02 21.76
CA VAL A 353 -12.08 -9.77 22.11
C VAL A 353 -12.97 -9.29 20.96
N GLY A 354 -12.46 -9.30 19.72
CA GLY A 354 -13.19 -8.82 18.54
C GLY A 354 -14.43 -9.64 18.21
N LYS A 355 -14.38 -10.98 18.35
CA LYS A 355 -15.54 -11.86 18.10
C LYS A 355 -16.62 -11.68 19.18
N LEU A 356 -16.22 -11.56 20.45
CA LEU A 356 -17.17 -11.44 21.55
C LEU A 356 -17.86 -10.06 21.57
N LEU A 357 -17.11 -8.99 21.32
CA LEU A 357 -17.68 -7.64 21.18
C LEU A 357 -18.62 -7.54 19.97
N THR A 358 -18.33 -8.27 18.89
CA THR A 358 -19.22 -8.38 17.73
C THR A 358 -20.51 -9.13 18.07
N LEU A 359 -20.43 -10.24 18.79
CA LEU A 359 -21.60 -10.98 19.30
C LEU A 359 -22.51 -10.11 20.19
N PHE A 360 -21.94 -9.34 21.11
CA PHE A 360 -22.71 -8.48 22.00
C PHE A 360 -23.38 -7.30 21.28
N ARG A 361 -22.76 -6.82 20.21
CA ARG A 361 -23.30 -5.77 19.33
C ARG A 361 -24.44 -6.29 18.46
N ASP A 362 -24.27 -7.46 17.86
CA ASP A 362 -25.20 -8.00 16.87
C ASP A 362 -26.46 -8.62 17.51
N GLU A 363 -26.37 -9.07 18.77
CA GLU A 363 -27.54 -9.50 19.57
C GLU A 363 -28.29 -8.33 20.28
N PHE A 364 -28.00 -7.07 19.92
CA PHE A 364 -28.66 -5.86 20.45
C PHE A 364 -28.51 -5.62 21.98
N MET A 365 -27.46 -6.15 22.61
CA MET A 365 -27.36 -6.12 24.07
C MET A 365 -26.66 -4.87 24.62
N LEU A 366 -25.79 -4.21 23.84
CA LEU A 366 -25.06 -2.99 24.22
C LEU A 366 -24.85 -2.06 22.99
N PRO A 367 -25.36 -0.81 23.00
CA PRO A 367 -25.20 0.12 21.87
C PRO A 367 -23.78 0.67 21.75
N VAL A 368 -23.32 0.82 20.50
CA VAL A 368 -21.93 1.13 20.08
C VAL A 368 -21.31 2.38 20.72
N GLY A 369 -22.13 3.32 21.20
CA GLY A 369 -21.66 4.55 21.86
C GLY A 369 -21.99 4.64 23.35
N GLY A 370 -22.49 3.57 23.98
CA GLY A 370 -22.97 3.61 25.37
C GLY A 370 -24.24 4.45 25.60
N MET A 371 -24.75 5.09 24.54
CA MET A 371 -25.93 5.95 24.56
C MET A 371 -27.20 5.09 24.56
N VAL A 372 -27.97 5.21 25.63
CA VAL A 372 -29.25 4.52 25.83
C VAL A 372 -30.33 5.53 26.17
N GLU A 373 -31.58 5.25 25.81
CA GLU A 373 -32.69 6.09 26.28
C GLU A 373 -32.76 6.05 27.81
N PRO A 374 -33.10 7.15 28.50
CA PRO A 374 -33.12 7.20 29.97
C PRO A 374 -33.97 6.10 30.62
N LYS A 375 -35.04 5.65 29.95
CA LYS A 375 -35.93 4.58 30.40
C LYS A 375 -35.27 3.19 30.39
N ASP A 376 -34.23 3.00 29.58
CA ASP A 376 -33.54 1.73 29.36
C ASP A 376 -32.17 1.68 30.06
N TYR A 377 -31.77 2.78 30.72
CA TYR A 377 -30.45 2.94 31.36
C TYR A 377 -30.16 1.88 32.42
N GLU A 378 -31.12 1.61 33.32
CA GLU A 378 -30.94 0.59 34.37
C GLU A 378 -30.77 -0.82 33.80
N ILE A 379 -31.48 -1.13 32.72
CA ILE A 379 -31.41 -2.43 32.05
C ILE A 379 -30.06 -2.57 31.35
N ALA A 380 -29.61 -1.52 30.66
CA ALA A 380 -28.31 -1.48 30.01
C ALA A 380 -27.15 -1.62 31.00
N GLN A 381 -27.21 -0.94 32.15
CA GLN A 381 -26.19 -1.06 33.20
C GLN A 381 -26.12 -2.47 33.78
N LYS A 382 -27.29 -3.09 34.05
CA LYS A 382 -27.35 -4.47 34.55
C LYS A 382 -26.80 -5.48 33.53
N ASN A 383 -27.13 -5.29 32.26
CA ASN A 383 -26.60 -6.11 31.18
C ASN A 383 -25.09 -5.90 31.04
N ASN A 384 -24.62 -4.65 31.14
CA ASN A 384 -23.20 -4.32 31.06
C ASN A 384 -22.37 -5.08 32.10
N ARG A 385 -22.74 -5.01 33.38
CA ARG A 385 -22.05 -5.75 34.45
C ARG A 385 -22.05 -7.25 34.20
N LYS A 386 -23.20 -7.80 33.83
CA LYS A 386 -23.34 -9.24 33.55
C LYS A 386 -22.43 -9.69 32.41
N PHE A 387 -22.34 -8.90 31.34
CA PHE A 387 -21.49 -9.24 30.19
C PHE A 387 -20.02 -8.95 30.46
N LYS A 388 -19.69 -7.94 31.28
CA LYS A 388 -18.34 -7.70 31.81
C LYS A 388 -17.85 -8.90 32.61
N ASP A 389 -18.67 -9.42 33.53
CA ASP A 389 -18.33 -10.59 34.34
C ASP A 389 -18.14 -11.85 33.49
N ILE A 390 -18.99 -12.05 32.47
CA ILE A 390 -18.84 -13.15 31.51
C ILE A 390 -17.56 -12.97 30.70
N PHE A 391 -17.27 -11.76 30.23
CA PHE A 391 -16.07 -11.45 29.44
C PHE A 391 -14.80 -11.70 30.25
N ILE A 392 -14.69 -11.15 31.46
CA ILE A 392 -13.55 -11.36 32.36
C ILE A 392 -13.45 -12.84 32.76
N GLY A 393 -14.57 -13.52 32.95
CA GLY A 393 -14.61 -14.94 33.30
C GLY A 393 -14.11 -15.90 32.21
N LEU A 394 -13.87 -15.41 30.98
CA LEU A 394 -13.27 -16.19 29.90
C LEU A 394 -11.73 -16.23 29.95
N ALA A 395 -11.11 -15.40 30.78
CA ALA A 395 -9.66 -15.39 30.96
C ALA A 395 -9.16 -16.68 31.63
N LYS A 396 -8.06 -17.21 31.12
CA LYS A 396 -7.43 -18.48 31.55
C LYS A 396 -6.54 -18.32 32.78
N ASP A 397 -5.97 -17.13 32.97
CA ASP A 397 -5.07 -16.80 34.07
C ASP A 397 -5.31 -15.37 34.59
N ASP A 398 -4.58 -14.99 35.63
CA ASP A 398 -4.77 -13.71 36.30
C ASP A 398 -4.22 -12.52 35.50
N GLU A 399 -3.25 -12.73 34.61
CA GLU A 399 -2.76 -11.70 33.68
C GLU A 399 -3.79 -11.42 32.57
N GLU A 400 -4.40 -12.46 31.99
CA GLU A 400 -5.51 -12.34 31.05
C GLU A 400 -6.75 -11.69 31.70
N LYS A 401 -7.03 -11.97 32.98
CA LYS A 401 -8.15 -11.31 33.69
C LYS A 401 -7.93 -9.82 33.82
N GLU A 402 -6.71 -9.40 34.14
CA GLU A 402 -6.36 -7.98 34.24
C GLU A 402 -6.49 -7.31 32.87
N LEU A 403 -6.00 -7.96 31.81
CA LEU A 403 -6.13 -7.49 30.44
C LEU A 403 -7.60 -7.39 29.98
N PHE A 404 -8.41 -8.42 30.23
CA PHE A 404 -9.82 -8.44 29.83
C PHE A 404 -10.65 -7.41 30.60
N THR A 405 -10.26 -7.14 31.85
CA THR A 405 -10.86 -6.04 32.64
C THR A 405 -10.56 -4.69 31.98
N LYS A 406 -9.33 -4.45 31.54
CA LYS A 406 -8.91 -3.20 30.85
C LYS A 406 -9.54 -3.05 29.47
N LEU A 407 -9.73 -4.15 28.74
CA LEU A 407 -10.29 -4.17 27.39
C LEU A 407 -11.82 -4.04 27.34
N TRP A 408 -12.52 -4.07 28.48
CA TRP A 408 -13.97 -3.88 28.50
C TRP A 408 -14.32 -2.42 28.16
N PRO A 409 -15.08 -2.17 27.08
CA PRO A 409 -15.25 -0.82 26.52
C PRO A 409 -16.21 0.09 27.32
N TYR A 410 -16.85 -0.42 28.37
CA TYR A 410 -17.85 0.30 29.14
C TYR A 410 -17.47 0.28 30.63
N GLN A 411 -16.67 1.26 31.06
CA GLN A 411 -16.21 1.35 32.45
C GLN A 411 -17.26 2.05 33.33
N GLU A 412 -17.48 1.55 34.55
CA GLU A 412 -18.33 2.22 35.54
C GLU A 412 -17.51 3.16 36.43
N PRO A 413 -18.09 4.25 36.97
CA PRO A 413 -17.38 5.19 37.85
C PRO A 413 -16.76 4.57 39.12
N ALA A 414 -17.22 3.38 39.53
CA ALA A 414 -16.68 2.64 40.66
C ALA A 414 -15.41 1.83 40.31
N ASP A 415 -15.11 1.64 39.01
CA ASP A 415 -13.93 0.91 38.55
C ASP A 415 -12.63 1.75 38.66
N THR A 416 -12.75 3.07 38.86
CA THR A 416 -11.62 4.02 38.99
C THR A 416 -11.18 4.31 40.43
N GLU A 417 -11.92 3.85 41.45
CA GLU A 417 -11.57 4.10 42.87
C GLU A 417 -10.61 3.05 43.49
N GLY A 418 -10.19 2.05 42.70
CA GLY A 418 -9.38 0.92 43.17
C GLY A 418 -7.97 0.80 42.59
N LEU A 419 -7.46 1.82 41.88
CA LEU A 419 -6.09 1.88 41.36
C LEU A 419 -5.18 2.77 42.22
#